data_AF-A0A9X3N939-F1
#
_entry.id   AF-A0A9X3N939-F1
#
_cell.length_a   1.000
_cell.length_b   1.000
_cell.length_c   1.000
_cell.angle_alpha   90.00
_cell.angle_beta   90.00
_cell.angle_gamma   90.00
#
_symmetry.space_group_name_H-M   'P 1'
#
loop_
_entity.id
_entity.type
_entity.pdbx_description
1 polymer ?
#
loop_
_entity_poly.entity_id
_entity_poly.type
_entity_poly.pdbx_seq_one_letter_code
_entity_poly.pdbx_strand_id
1 'polypeptide(L)'
;MEAATPLRVPRVHVLMGRVIVDNVVVDDPATAAFLSRRIEAGDDATSVVVDAIEIGARVLEREQSAVDAEFVRNEFEKVSREVETAFTDKARVVAEFFGTKVDEVFGPENGHLAKELARLFGDGSSAAVQQQLRTIMLEQSARMREDLLRQFSSADGSNPLADFKAAHLRAARDAATRQETQLEGMREQMVALKLELQSLRSEREKLQEVAAEAARGTAKGRPYEEAVAEAVDAIARGMGDDAEAVGDFGGAGGRKGDVVVDIDGCTGAASGRIVFEAKHSRKSRKEALSELEDAMTQRSADFGVWVVPSEDRLPARATALREVGGDKLFVVYDPEDGSRLALEVAYSLARARVLMAKGGVEGLDAPALRAEVERALGAMEDVRKIKLHLTNAAGGIESARGVLEGMVERVRGHLAAIDDLVASADTAE
;
A
#
# COMPACT_ATOMS: atom_id res chain seq x y z
N MET A 1 21.87 26.66 48.80
CA MET A 1 21.52 25.61 47.82
C MET A 1 20.89 26.36 46.66
N GLU A 2 21.73 26.87 45.77
CA GLU A 2 21.34 27.79 44.71
C GLU A 2 20.83 26.96 43.53
N ALA A 3 19.55 27.09 43.20
CA ALA A 3 18.94 26.38 42.08
C ALA A 3 19.53 26.96 40.78
N ALA A 4 20.38 26.17 40.13
CA ALA A 4 20.92 26.50 38.81
C ALA A 4 19.75 26.59 37.82
N THR A 5 19.44 27.80 37.37
CA THR A 5 18.53 28.02 36.25
C THR A 5 19.18 27.37 35.02
N PRO A 6 18.55 26.39 34.33
CA PRO A 6 19.17 25.75 33.19
C PRO A 6 19.37 26.78 32.09
N LEU A 7 20.62 27.12 31.82
CA LEU A 7 21.05 28.19 30.90
C LEU A 7 20.63 27.96 29.44
N ARG A 8 20.05 26.80 29.10
CA ARG A 8 19.56 26.49 27.76
C ARG A 8 18.30 25.62 27.84
N VAL A 9 17.21 26.15 27.29
CA VAL A 9 15.93 25.44 27.20
C VAL A 9 16.04 24.36 26.12
N PRO A 10 15.60 23.11 26.36
CA PRO A 10 15.53 22.08 25.34
C PRO A 10 14.62 22.54 24.19
N ARG A 11 15.08 22.41 22.95
CA ARG A 11 14.29 22.74 21.76
C ARG A 11 14.38 21.60 20.76
N VAL A 12 13.25 21.31 20.11
CA VAL A 12 13.17 20.37 19.01
C VAL A 12 12.53 21.09 17.84
N HIS A 13 13.22 21.12 16.70
CA HIS A 13 12.76 21.75 15.47
C HIS A 13 12.63 20.69 14.38
N VAL A 14 11.50 20.68 13.69
CA VAL A 14 11.28 19.83 12.50
C VAL A 14 11.22 20.74 11.28
N LEU A 15 12.21 20.62 10.40
CA LEU A 15 12.36 21.48 9.22
C LEU A 15 12.70 20.61 8.01
N MET A 16 11.86 20.66 6.97
CA MET A 16 12.09 19.94 5.71
C MET A 16 12.38 18.44 5.90
N GLY A 17 11.65 17.78 6.79
CA GLY A 17 11.82 16.36 7.09
C GLY A 17 13.05 16.01 7.93
N ARG A 18 13.76 17.01 8.47
CA ARG A 18 14.89 16.80 9.41
C ARG A 18 14.50 17.23 10.81
N VAL A 19 14.99 16.49 11.80
CA VAL A 19 14.80 16.80 13.22
C VAL A 19 16.11 17.39 13.76
N ILE A 20 16.02 18.59 14.32
CA ILE A 20 17.12 19.27 15.00
C ILE A 20 16.78 19.28 16.48
N VAL A 21 17.67 18.72 17.30
CA VAL A 21 17.48 18.57 18.75
C VAL A 21 18.56 19.39 19.44
N ASP A 22 18.15 20.45 20.12
CA ASP A 22 19.03 21.38 20.81
C ASP A 22 18.86 21.26 22.32
N ASN A 23 19.96 21.03 23.04
CA ASN A 23 20.01 21.00 24.51
C ASN A 23 19.01 20.02 25.15
N VAL A 24 18.70 18.90 24.49
CA VAL A 24 17.94 17.80 25.10
C VAL A 24 18.90 16.91 25.89
N VAL A 25 18.52 16.63 27.13
CA VAL A 25 19.20 15.65 28.00
C VAL A 25 18.28 14.45 28.15
N VAL A 26 18.78 13.27 27.80
CA VAL A 26 18.07 12.00 28.01
C VAL A 26 18.50 11.44 29.36
N ASP A 27 17.64 11.58 30.37
CA ASP A 27 17.88 11.07 31.72
C ASP A 27 17.39 9.62 31.86
N ASP A 28 18.06 8.71 31.16
CA ASP A 28 17.79 7.27 31.23
C ASP A 28 19.11 6.48 31.42
N PRO A 29 19.28 5.79 32.57
CA PRO A 29 20.48 5.00 32.85
C PRO A 29 20.77 3.90 31.80
N ALA A 30 19.74 3.29 31.21
CA ALA A 30 19.92 2.24 30.22
C ALA A 30 20.48 2.78 28.90
N THR A 31 19.93 3.90 28.43
CA THR A 31 20.41 4.65 27.26
C THR A 31 21.83 5.15 27.46
N ALA A 32 22.14 5.70 28.65
CA ALA A 32 23.49 6.14 28.98
C ALA A 32 24.50 4.98 28.95
N ALA A 33 24.18 3.84 29.57
CA ALA A 33 25.03 2.65 29.56
C ALA A 33 25.17 2.01 28.16
N PHE A 34 24.14 2.11 27.32
CA PHE A 34 24.20 1.67 25.93
C PHE A 34 25.16 2.53 25.10
N LEU A 35 25.03 3.85 25.18
CA LEU A 35 25.90 4.79 24.46
C LEU A 35 27.35 4.72 24.92
N SER A 36 27.60 4.64 26.23
CA SER A 36 28.97 4.52 26.76
C SER A 36 29.70 3.31 26.19
N ARG A 37 29.06 2.13 26.14
CA ARG A 37 29.66 0.91 25.56
C ARG A 37 29.98 1.05 24.07
N ARG A 38 29.15 1.78 23.33
CA ARG A 38 29.32 2.01 21.89
C ARG A 38 30.48 2.98 21.61
N ILE A 39 30.57 4.03 22.41
CA ILE A 39 31.68 5.00 22.36
C ILE A 39 33.00 4.31 22.71
N GLU A 40 33.02 3.48 23.76
CA GLU A 40 34.20 2.70 24.14
C GLU A 40 34.65 1.71 23.05
N ALA A 41 33.70 1.19 22.26
CA ALA A 41 33.98 0.33 21.11
C ALA A 41 34.49 1.09 19.86
N GLY A 42 34.53 2.43 19.92
CA GLY A 42 35.00 3.29 18.82
C GLY A 42 33.92 3.71 17.82
N ASP A 43 32.63 3.48 18.13
CA ASP A 43 31.53 3.94 17.28
C ASP A 43 31.37 5.46 17.37
N ASP A 44 30.93 6.10 16.28
CA ASP A 44 30.55 7.52 16.30
C ASP A 44 29.27 7.71 17.12
N ALA A 45 29.41 8.39 18.27
CA ALA A 45 28.31 8.68 19.18
C ALA A 45 27.13 9.37 18.48
N THR A 46 27.42 10.25 17.51
CA THR A 46 26.40 11.02 16.80
C THR A 46 25.54 10.09 15.93
N SER A 47 26.17 9.23 15.12
CA SER A 47 25.47 8.23 14.31
C SER A 47 24.62 7.29 15.16
N VAL A 48 25.15 6.81 16.30
CA VAL A 48 24.42 5.89 17.18
C VAL A 48 23.16 6.54 17.78
N VAL A 49 23.24 7.81 18.15
CA VAL A 49 22.07 8.57 18.66
C VAL A 49 21.05 8.80 17.54
N VAL A 50 21.49 9.13 16.33
CA VAL A 50 20.60 9.30 15.17
C VAL A 50 19.85 7.99 14.87
N ASP A 51 20.58 6.87 14.81
CA ASP A 51 19.98 5.55 14.56
C ASP A 51 18.95 5.17 15.64
N ALA A 52 19.26 5.42 16.91
CA ALA A 52 18.34 5.15 18.01
C ALA A 52 17.05 5.97 17.91
N ILE A 53 17.14 7.24 17.52
CA ILE A 53 15.98 8.11 17.31
C ILE A 53 15.15 7.64 16.11
N GLU A 54 15.77 7.30 14.99
CA GLU A 54 15.07 6.81 13.80
C GLU A 54 14.35 5.48 14.05
N ILE A 55 15.03 4.53 14.69
CA ILE A 55 14.46 3.22 15.02
C ILE A 55 13.33 3.41 16.04
N GLY A 56 13.55 4.22 17.08
CA GLY A 56 12.54 4.54 18.09
C GLY A 56 11.28 5.16 17.48
N ALA A 57 11.44 6.11 16.56
CA ALA A 57 10.30 6.75 15.87
C ALA A 57 9.48 5.74 15.06
N ARG A 58 10.12 4.85 14.28
CA ARG A 58 9.42 3.81 13.49
C ARG A 58 8.69 2.80 14.38
N VAL A 59 9.27 2.44 15.53
CA VAL A 59 8.64 1.53 16.50
C VAL A 59 7.42 2.20 17.14
N LEU A 60 7.55 3.45 17.59
CA LEU A 60 6.46 4.20 18.21
C LEU A 60 5.29 4.45 17.24
N GLU A 61 5.57 4.74 15.97
CA GLU A 61 4.56 4.90 14.92
C GLU A 61 3.80 3.59 14.65
N ARG A 62 4.51 2.45 14.66
CA ARG A 62 3.90 1.12 14.50
C ARG A 62 3.03 0.73 15.69
N GLU A 63 3.45 1.04 16.90
CA GLU A 63 2.66 0.78 18.12
C GLU A 63 1.41 1.68 18.17
N GLN A 64 1.51 2.97 17.80
CA GLN A 64 0.35 3.86 17.70
C GLN A 64 -0.67 3.39 16.66
N SER A 65 -0.21 2.91 15.51
CA SER A 65 -1.10 2.36 14.46
C SER A 65 -1.83 1.09 14.91
N ALA A 66 -1.25 0.30 15.82
CA ALA A 66 -1.91 -0.87 16.42
C ALA A 66 -2.98 -0.47 17.45
N VAL A 67 -2.73 0.60 18.23
CA VAL A 67 -3.68 1.17 19.20
C VAL A 67 -4.90 1.78 18.48
N ASP A 68 -4.71 2.44 17.34
CA ASP A 68 -5.82 3.01 16.55
C ASP A 68 -6.76 1.93 16.00
N ALA A 69 -6.23 0.76 15.61
CA ALA A 69 -7.03 -0.38 15.17
C ALA A 69 -7.84 -1.02 16.31
N GLU A 70 -7.29 -1.03 17.53
CA GLU A 70 -7.98 -1.54 18.72
C GLU A 70 -9.05 -0.55 19.23
N PHE A 71 -8.78 0.76 19.15
CA PHE A 71 -9.75 1.82 19.45
C PHE A 71 -10.96 1.78 18.50
N VAL A 72 -10.72 1.63 17.19
CA VAL A 72 -11.80 1.48 16.19
C VAL A 72 -12.64 0.23 16.46
N ARG A 73 -12.02 -0.89 16.86
CA ARG A 73 -12.76 -2.12 17.23
C ARG A 73 -13.62 -1.92 18.47
N ASN A 74 -13.07 -1.29 19.51
CA ASN A 74 -13.80 -1.05 20.76
C ASN A 74 -14.95 -0.04 20.58
N GLU A 75 -14.79 1.01 19.78
CA GLU A 75 -15.88 1.93 19.46
C GLU A 75 -16.97 1.25 18.61
N PHE A 76 -16.60 0.34 17.69
CA PHE A 76 -17.57 -0.42 16.91
C PHE A 76 -18.39 -1.40 17.76
N GLU A 77 -17.76 -2.07 18.73
CA GLU A 77 -18.45 -2.93 19.70
C GLU A 77 -19.39 -2.13 20.62
N LYS A 78 -18.98 -0.93 21.03
CA LYS A 78 -19.80 -0.03 21.86
C LYS A 78 -21.04 0.46 21.13
N VAL A 79 -20.89 0.90 19.87
CA VAL A 79 -22.03 1.29 19.01
C VAL A 79 -22.99 0.11 18.79
N SER A 80 -22.46 -1.10 18.62
CA SER A 80 -23.29 -2.31 18.44
C SER A 80 -24.14 -2.60 19.69
N ARG A 81 -23.57 -2.48 20.90
CA ARG A 81 -24.30 -2.67 22.16
C ARG A 81 -25.33 -1.57 22.44
N GLU A 82 -25.03 -0.33 22.07
CA GLU A 82 -25.97 0.79 22.19
C GLU A 82 -27.20 0.60 21.28
N VAL A 83 -27.00 0.08 20.06
CA VAL A 83 -28.10 -0.24 19.12
C VAL A 83 -28.97 -1.38 19.66
N GLU A 84 -28.37 -2.44 20.21
CA GLU A 84 -29.09 -3.58 20.78
C GLU A 84 -29.92 -3.19 22.02
N THR A 85 -29.36 -2.31 22.87
CA THR A 85 -30.05 -1.77 24.04
C THR A 85 -31.20 -0.86 23.63
N ALA A 86 -31.00 0.04 22.66
CA ALA A 86 -32.04 0.93 22.15
C ALA A 86 -33.19 0.17 21.48
N PHE A 87 -32.91 -0.96 20.84
CA PHE A 87 -33.93 -1.83 20.24
C PHE A 87 -34.78 -2.52 21.31
N THR A 88 -34.14 -3.05 22.35
CA THR A 88 -34.81 -3.71 23.48
C THR A 88 -35.67 -2.73 24.29
N ASP A 89 -35.17 -1.51 24.51
CA ASP A 89 -35.93 -0.46 25.20
C ASP A 89 -37.15 -0.01 24.41
N LYS A 90 -37.03 0.14 23.07
CA LYS A 90 -38.19 0.45 22.22
C LYS A 90 -39.22 -0.67 22.20
N ALA A 91 -38.79 -1.94 22.16
CA ALA A 91 -39.71 -3.07 22.23
C ALA A 91 -40.49 -3.10 23.56
N ARG A 92 -39.82 -2.80 24.67
CA ARG A 92 -40.45 -2.68 26.00
C ARG A 92 -41.45 -1.52 26.08
N VAL A 93 -41.09 -0.34 25.55
CA VAL A 93 -41.98 0.83 25.53
C VAL A 93 -43.25 0.56 24.71
N VAL A 94 -43.13 -0.15 23.58
CA VAL A 94 -44.30 -0.54 22.78
C VAL A 94 -45.20 -1.51 23.54
N ALA A 95 -44.63 -2.49 24.27
CA ALA A 95 -45.40 -3.41 25.09
C ALA A 95 -46.14 -2.71 26.25
N GLU A 96 -45.47 -1.79 26.95
CA GLU A 96 -46.07 -0.99 28.03
C GLU A 96 -47.17 -0.04 27.52
N PHE A 97 -46.98 0.57 26.35
CA PHE A 97 -47.98 1.44 25.73
C PHE A 97 -49.26 0.66 25.38
N PHE A 98 -49.13 -0.55 24.83
CA PHE A 98 -50.27 -1.42 24.54
C PHE A 98 -50.98 -1.90 25.81
N GLY A 99 -50.24 -2.29 26.84
CA GLY A 99 -50.82 -2.66 28.14
C GLY A 99 -51.63 -1.52 28.76
N THR A 100 -51.06 -0.31 28.76
CA THR A 100 -51.70 0.89 29.31
C THR A 100 -52.98 1.25 28.56
N LYS A 101 -53.00 1.15 27.23
CA LYS A 101 -54.19 1.43 26.41
C LYS A 101 -55.32 0.41 26.63
N VAL A 102 -54.98 -0.85 26.86
CA VAL A 102 -55.98 -1.89 27.17
C VAL A 102 -56.59 -1.63 28.57
N ASP A 103 -55.78 -1.28 29.55
CA ASP A 103 -56.26 -0.96 30.90
C ASP A 103 -57.04 0.36 30.97
N GLU A 104 -56.67 1.38 30.18
CA GLU A 104 -57.45 2.62 30.06
C GLU A 104 -58.87 2.37 29.52
N VAL A 105 -59.05 1.35 28.68
CA VAL A 105 -60.37 1.05 28.07
C VAL A 105 -61.16 0.06 28.92
N PHE A 106 -60.52 -1.00 29.44
CA PHE A 106 -61.17 -2.15 30.08
C PHE A 106 -60.84 -2.32 31.57
N GLY A 107 -60.12 -1.39 32.18
CA GLY A 107 -59.71 -1.46 33.57
C GLY A 107 -60.92 -1.59 34.52
N PRO A 108 -60.89 -2.55 35.47
CA PRO A 108 -62.05 -2.96 36.26
C PRO A 108 -62.62 -1.86 37.17
N GLU A 109 -61.81 -0.87 37.54
CA GLU A 109 -62.22 0.21 38.46
C GLU A 109 -62.22 1.60 37.83
N ASN A 110 -61.54 1.81 36.68
CA ASN A 110 -61.29 3.15 36.13
C ASN A 110 -61.30 3.27 34.59
N GLY A 111 -61.57 2.18 33.87
CA GLY A 111 -61.58 2.20 32.40
C GLY A 111 -62.72 3.05 31.84
N HIS A 112 -62.52 3.63 30.65
CA HIS A 112 -63.53 4.46 29.97
C HIS A 112 -64.88 3.75 29.82
N LEU A 113 -64.86 2.43 29.59
CA LEU A 113 -66.08 1.61 29.50
C LEU A 113 -66.81 1.52 30.85
N ALA A 114 -66.09 1.32 31.96
CA ALA A 114 -66.65 1.23 33.30
C ALA A 114 -67.23 2.57 33.77
N LYS A 115 -66.56 3.68 33.44
CA LYS A 115 -67.01 5.05 33.76
C LYS A 115 -68.25 5.46 32.98
N GLU A 116 -68.32 5.15 31.69
CA GLU A 116 -69.53 5.44 30.92
C GLU A 116 -70.71 4.54 31.31
N LEU A 117 -70.46 3.30 31.72
CA LEU A 117 -71.50 2.48 32.34
C LEU A 117 -72.01 3.11 33.65
N ALA A 118 -71.11 3.57 34.53
CA ALA A 118 -71.51 4.23 35.77
C ALA A 118 -72.29 5.54 35.52
N ARG A 119 -71.94 6.29 34.47
CA ARG A 119 -72.61 7.54 34.08
C ARG A 119 -74.00 7.29 33.48
N LEU A 120 -74.14 6.29 32.61
CA LEU A 120 -75.40 5.95 31.95
C LEU A 120 -76.43 5.31 32.89
N PHE A 121 -75.98 4.70 34.00
CA PHE A 121 -76.84 3.98 34.95
C PHE A 121 -76.88 4.58 36.37
N GLY A 122 -76.30 5.77 36.58
CA GLY A 122 -76.14 6.40 37.89
C GLY A 122 -77.42 6.91 38.56
N ASP A 123 -78.51 7.11 37.81
CA ASP A 123 -79.78 7.59 38.34
C ASP A 123 -80.94 6.75 37.85
N GLY A 124 -81.40 5.79 38.67
CA GLY A 124 -82.77 5.28 38.57
C GLY A 124 -83.01 3.79 38.33
N SER A 125 -82.09 2.87 38.65
CA SER A 125 -82.41 1.43 38.63
C SER A 125 -82.00 0.70 39.91
N SER A 126 -82.91 -0.16 40.41
CA SER A 126 -82.79 -0.92 41.67
C SER A 126 -81.44 -1.63 41.80
N ALA A 127 -80.80 -1.52 42.97
CA ALA A 127 -79.48 -2.08 43.28
C ALA A 127 -79.35 -3.58 42.94
N ALA A 128 -80.45 -4.33 42.98
CA ALA A 128 -80.49 -5.74 42.60
C ALA A 128 -80.28 -5.95 41.08
N VAL A 129 -80.89 -5.11 40.23
CA VAL A 129 -80.75 -5.18 38.77
C VAL A 129 -79.33 -4.77 38.37
N GLN A 130 -78.73 -3.80 39.05
CA GLN A 130 -77.35 -3.36 38.78
C GLN A 130 -76.31 -4.43 39.15
N GLN A 131 -76.49 -5.11 40.29
CA GLN A 131 -75.61 -6.21 40.69
C GLN A 131 -75.74 -7.38 39.70
N GLN A 132 -76.97 -7.72 39.30
CA GLN A 132 -77.23 -8.83 38.39
C GLN A 132 -76.73 -8.55 36.96
N LEU A 133 -76.88 -7.30 36.47
CA LEU A 133 -76.29 -6.88 35.20
C LEU A 133 -74.77 -6.82 35.25
N ARG A 134 -74.16 -6.37 36.35
CA ARG A 134 -72.69 -6.40 36.53
C ARG A 134 -72.16 -7.82 36.48
N THR A 135 -72.80 -8.77 37.17
CA THR A 135 -72.39 -10.18 37.14
C THR A 135 -72.57 -10.76 35.74
N ILE A 136 -73.72 -10.51 35.09
CA ILE A 136 -73.97 -10.98 33.72
C ILE A 136 -72.97 -10.36 32.74
N MET A 137 -72.63 -9.08 32.86
CA MET A 137 -71.63 -8.42 32.01
C MET A 137 -70.20 -8.84 32.33
N LEU A 138 -69.85 -9.11 33.58
CA LEU A 138 -68.53 -9.67 33.93
C LEU A 138 -68.37 -11.08 33.37
N GLU A 139 -69.42 -11.90 33.46
CA GLU A 139 -69.45 -13.23 32.84
C GLU A 139 -69.47 -13.14 31.31
N GLN A 140 -70.22 -12.21 30.72
CA GLN A 140 -70.22 -12.00 29.27
C GLN A 140 -68.88 -11.45 28.78
N SER A 141 -68.24 -10.55 29.53
CA SER A 141 -66.93 -9.98 29.20
C SER A 141 -65.81 -11.00 29.37
N ALA A 142 -65.90 -11.89 30.35
CA ALA A 142 -64.98 -13.02 30.49
C ALA A 142 -65.14 -13.99 29.33
N ARG A 143 -66.38 -14.33 28.94
CA ARG A 143 -66.67 -15.13 27.74
C ARG A 143 -66.26 -14.43 26.46
N MET A 144 -66.42 -13.12 26.33
CA MET A 144 -65.96 -12.35 25.18
C MET A 144 -64.43 -12.30 25.11
N ARG A 145 -63.74 -12.21 26.26
CA ARG A 145 -62.28 -12.29 26.33
C ARG A 145 -61.79 -13.69 25.98
N GLU A 146 -62.49 -14.73 26.44
CA GLU A 146 -62.21 -16.13 26.11
C GLU A 146 -62.50 -16.41 24.62
N ASP A 147 -63.62 -15.94 24.07
CA ASP A 147 -63.97 -16.06 22.66
C ASP A 147 -63.06 -15.22 21.75
N LEU A 148 -62.63 -14.03 22.18
CA LEU A 148 -61.59 -13.26 21.49
C LEU A 148 -60.27 -14.04 21.51
N LEU A 149 -59.83 -14.54 22.67
CA LEU A 149 -58.63 -15.38 22.78
C LEU A 149 -58.76 -16.65 21.92
N ARG A 150 -59.95 -17.23 21.81
CA ARG A 150 -60.25 -18.42 21.00
C ARG A 150 -60.27 -18.12 19.51
N GLN A 151 -60.83 -16.97 19.09
CA GLN A 151 -60.79 -16.47 17.73
C GLN A 151 -59.37 -16.03 17.31
N PHE A 152 -58.55 -15.58 18.27
CA PHE A 152 -57.13 -15.27 18.05
C PHE A 152 -56.23 -16.51 18.06
N SER A 153 -56.66 -17.64 18.65
CA SER A 153 -55.88 -18.88 18.74
C SER A 153 -56.37 -20.02 17.83
N SER A 154 -57.53 -19.89 17.18
CA SER A 154 -58.01 -20.90 16.23
C SER A 154 -57.17 -20.89 14.94
N ALA A 155 -56.62 -22.05 14.57
CA ALA A 155 -55.85 -22.29 13.35
C ALA A 155 -56.69 -22.32 12.07
N ASP A 156 -57.89 -21.73 12.07
CA ASP A 156 -58.75 -21.63 10.89
C ASP A 156 -58.52 -20.29 10.17
N GLY A 157 -58.44 -20.36 8.84
CA GLY A 157 -58.05 -19.26 7.94
C GLY A 157 -59.03 -18.08 7.83
N SER A 158 -59.88 -17.84 8.84
CA SER A 158 -60.76 -16.67 8.95
C SER A 158 -60.38 -15.72 10.09
N ASN A 159 -59.23 -15.94 10.74
CA ASN A 159 -58.67 -15.07 11.78
C ASN A 159 -57.96 -13.85 11.14
N PRO A 160 -58.18 -12.60 11.63
CA PRO A 160 -57.42 -11.41 11.22
C PRO A 160 -55.89 -11.55 11.36
N LEU A 161 -55.40 -12.39 12.29
CA LEU A 161 -53.98 -12.76 12.40
C LEU A 161 -53.55 -13.74 11.30
N ALA A 162 -54.44 -14.54 10.73
CA ALA A 162 -54.13 -15.38 9.56
C ALA A 162 -53.97 -14.52 8.31
N ASP A 163 -54.80 -13.48 8.14
CA ASP A 163 -54.62 -12.48 7.07
C ASP A 163 -53.36 -11.64 7.29
N PHE A 164 -53.06 -11.25 8.53
CA PHE A 164 -51.81 -10.57 8.86
C PHE A 164 -50.59 -11.48 8.66
N LYS A 165 -50.65 -12.75 9.09
CA LYS A 165 -49.60 -13.76 8.85
C LYS A 165 -49.46 -14.03 7.36
N ALA A 166 -50.53 -14.10 6.59
CA ALA A 166 -50.48 -14.27 5.14
C ALA A 166 -49.90 -13.03 4.44
N ALA A 167 -50.23 -11.82 4.90
CA ALA A 167 -49.66 -10.57 4.39
C ALA A 167 -48.18 -10.44 4.76
N HIS A 168 -47.79 -10.84 5.97
CA HIS A 168 -46.41 -10.83 6.44
C HIS A 168 -45.57 -11.91 5.77
N LEU A 169 -46.11 -13.12 5.56
CA LEU A 169 -45.49 -14.17 4.78
C LEU A 169 -45.34 -13.78 3.31
N ARG A 170 -46.31 -13.05 2.73
CA ARG A 170 -46.15 -12.48 1.37
C ARG A 170 -45.08 -11.41 1.36
N ALA A 171 -45.05 -10.51 2.33
CA ALA A 171 -44.01 -9.48 2.42
C ALA A 171 -42.60 -10.08 2.65
N ALA A 172 -42.49 -11.11 3.47
CA ALA A 172 -41.26 -11.87 3.71
C ALA A 172 -40.84 -12.64 2.45
N ARG A 173 -41.78 -13.28 1.76
CA ARG A 173 -41.52 -13.97 0.48
C ARG A 173 -41.12 -12.99 -0.61
N ASP A 174 -41.77 -11.84 -0.72
CA ASP A 174 -41.41 -10.76 -1.66
C ASP A 174 -40.08 -10.09 -1.29
N ALA A 175 -39.72 -10.05 0.01
CA ALA A 175 -38.41 -9.60 0.46
C ALA A 175 -37.33 -10.64 0.12
N ALA A 176 -37.61 -11.93 0.34
CA ALA A 176 -36.73 -13.04 -0.01
C ALA A 176 -36.52 -13.11 -1.53
N THR A 177 -37.57 -12.97 -2.34
CA THR A 177 -37.45 -12.93 -3.81
C THR A 177 -36.64 -11.72 -4.28
N ARG A 178 -36.80 -10.55 -3.64
CA ARG A 178 -35.98 -9.36 -3.93
C ARG A 178 -34.51 -9.54 -3.51
N GLN A 179 -34.28 -10.17 -2.36
CA GLN A 179 -32.93 -10.56 -1.94
C GLN A 179 -32.33 -11.56 -2.91
N GLU A 180 -33.07 -12.57 -3.35
CA GLU A 180 -32.63 -13.57 -4.32
C GLU A 180 -32.27 -12.91 -5.65
N THR A 181 -33.09 -11.99 -6.17
CA THR A 181 -32.75 -11.24 -7.39
C THR A 181 -31.53 -10.32 -7.19
N GLN A 182 -31.39 -9.72 -6.01
CA GLN A 182 -30.25 -8.87 -5.68
C GLN A 182 -28.95 -9.68 -5.54
N LEU A 183 -29.04 -10.87 -4.93
CA LEU A 183 -27.94 -11.83 -4.80
C LEU A 183 -27.56 -12.41 -6.15
N GLU A 184 -28.52 -12.72 -7.02
CA GLU A 184 -28.26 -13.12 -8.41
C GLU A 184 -27.54 -12.01 -9.19
N GLY A 185 -28.01 -10.76 -9.10
CA GLY A 185 -27.34 -9.62 -9.73
C GLY A 185 -25.93 -9.37 -9.18
N MET A 186 -25.74 -9.53 -7.85
CA MET A 186 -24.41 -9.48 -7.23
C MET A 186 -23.54 -10.65 -7.68
N ARG A 187 -24.09 -11.84 -7.87
CA ARG A 187 -23.37 -13.03 -8.37
C ARG A 187 -22.94 -12.83 -9.81
N GLU A 188 -23.77 -12.25 -10.66
CA GLU A 188 -23.42 -11.87 -12.04
C GLU A 188 -22.29 -10.83 -12.06
N GLN A 189 -22.37 -9.80 -11.22
CA GLN A 189 -21.28 -8.81 -11.07
C GLN A 189 -20.00 -9.45 -10.54
N MET A 190 -20.10 -10.37 -9.59
CA MET A 190 -18.94 -11.12 -9.08
C MET A 190 -18.32 -12.01 -10.15
N VAL A 191 -19.13 -12.66 -10.99
CA VAL A 191 -18.63 -13.45 -12.13
C VAL A 191 -17.94 -12.55 -13.14
N ALA A 192 -18.52 -11.38 -13.46
CA ALA A 192 -17.88 -10.39 -14.34
C ALA A 192 -16.55 -9.89 -13.76
N LEU A 193 -16.52 -9.52 -12.49
CA LEU A 193 -15.31 -9.07 -11.80
C LEU A 193 -14.25 -10.19 -11.68
N LYS A 194 -14.69 -11.45 -11.53
CA LYS A 194 -13.80 -12.62 -11.48
C LYS A 194 -13.21 -12.92 -12.87
N LEU A 195 -13.98 -12.74 -13.93
CA LEU A 195 -13.49 -12.83 -15.31
C LEU A 195 -12.50 -11.70 -15.61
N GLU A 196 -12.76 -10.50 -15.13
CA GLU A 196 -11.85 -9.35 -15.27
C GLU A 196 -10.58 -9.50 -14.42
N LEU A 197 -10.68 -10.05 -13.21
CA LEU A 197 -9.52 -10.44 -12.41
C LEU A 197 -8.75 -11.60 -13.03
N GLN A 198 -9.43 -12.56 -13.67
CA GLN A 198 -8.75 -13.61 -14.44
C GLN A 198 -8.09 -13.05 -15.69
N SER A 199 -8.69 -12.09 -16.39
CA SER A 199 -8.05 -11.44 -17.53
C SER A 199 -6.83 -10.65 -17.08
N LEU A 200 -6.93 -9.85 -16.00
CA LEU A 200 -5.82 -9.10 -15.42
C LEU A 200 -4.73 -10.03 -14.85
N ARG A 201 -5.09 -11.13 -14.19
CA ARG A 201 -4.12 -12.15 -13.75
C ARG A 201 -3.47 -12.83 -14.93
N SER A 202 -4.21 -13.19 -15.98
CA SER A 202 -3.64 -13.76 -17.20
C SER A 202 -2.77 -12.76 -17.96
N GLU A 203 -3.10 -11.46 -17.89
CA GLU A 203 -2.31 -10.39 -18.48
C GLU A 203 -1.04 -10.16 -17.66
N ARG A 204 -1.13 -10.23 -16.33
CA ARG A 204 0.02 -10.17 -15.42
C ARG A 204 0.90 -11.40 -15.51
N GLU A 205 0.30 -12.59 -15.63
CA GLU A 205 1.00 -13.85 -15.82
C GLU A 205 1.61 -13.89 -17.21
N LYS A 206 0.95 -13.37 -18.25
CA LYS A 206 1.59 -13.08 -19.55
C LYS A 206 2.69 -12.03 -19.44
N LEU A 207 2.56 -10.98 -18.64
CA LEU A 207 3.62 -9.98 -18.45
C LEU A 207 4.79 -10.54 -17.62
N GLN A 208 4.54 -11.43 -16.67
CA GLN A 208 5.55 -12.12 -15.87
C GLN A 208 6.18 -13.27 -16.64
N GLU A 209 5.43 -13.97 -17.47
CA GLU A 209 5.91 -14.93 -18.46
C GLU A 209 6.65 -14.22 -19.58
N VAL A 210 6.22 -13.03 -20.02
CA VAL A 210 6.97 -12.16 -20.95
C VAL A 210 8.20 -11.57 -20.25
N ALA A 211 8.20 -11.31 -18.94
CA ALA A 211 9.39 -10.89 -18.20
C ALA A 211 10.35 -12.07 -17.94
N ALA A 212 9.83 -13.27 -17.71
CA ALA A 212 10.60 -14.50 -17.51
C ALA A 212 11.07 -15.11 -18.85
N GLU A 213 10.29 -14.94 -19.93
CA GLU A 213 10.65 -15.15 -21.33
C GLU A 213 11.45 -13.97 -21.89
N ALA A 214 11.43 -12.76 -21.34
CA ALA A 214 12.42 -11.71 -21.67
C ALA A 214 13.75 -12.03 -20.97
N ALA A 215 13.69 -12.58 -19.75
CA ALA A 215 14.86 -13.09 -19.05
C ALA A 215 15.42 -14.38 -19.68
N ARG A 216 14.58 -15.23 -20.31
CA ARG A 216 15.01 -16.42 -21.08
C ARG A 216 15.15 -16.20 -22.59
N GLY A 217 14.60 -15.10 -23.09
CA GLY A 217 14.37 -14.80 -24.50
C GLY A 217 14.82 -13.40 -24.85
N THR A 218 16.01 -13.04 -24.38
CA THR A 218 17.01 -12.28 -25.15
C THR A 218 17.44 -13.04 -26.43
N ALA A 219 16.51 -13.76 -27.06
CA ALA A 219 16.68 -14.53 -28.27
C ALA A 219 15.65 -14.07 -29.31
N LYS A 220 15.48 -12.74 -29.43
CA LYS A 220 15.22 -11.97 -30.67
C LYS A 220 15.08 -10.45 -30.41
N GLY A 221 15.87 -9.92 -29.48
CA GLY A 221 16.22 -8.50 -29.40
C GLY A 221 17.66 -8.33 -29.89
N ARG A 222 18.05 -7.12 -30.31
CA ARG A 222 19.47 -6.83 -30.63
C ARG A 222 20.34 -7.23 -29.43
N PRO A 223 21.51 -7.86 -29.63
CA PRO A 223 22.41 -8.18 -28.52
C PRO A 223 22.69 -6.93 -27.70
N TYR A 224 22.75 -7.06 -26.37
CA TYR A 224 22.95 -5.93 -25.46
C TYR A 224 24.19 -5.09 -25.83
N GLU A 225 25.23 -5.74 -26.31
CA GLU A 225 26.45 -5.10 -26.85
C GLU A 225 26.14 -4.13 -28.01
N GLU A 226 25.24 -4.50 -28.92
CA GLU A 226 24.83 -3.65 -30.04
C GLU A 226 23.99 -2.45 -29.57
N ALA A 227 23.13 -2.65 -28.56
CA ALA A 227 22.35 -1.56 -27.97
C ALA A 227 23.25 -0.56 -27.22
N VAL A 228 24.31 -1.03 -26.56
CA VAL A 228 25.34 -0.18 -25.96
C VAL A 228 26.12 0.55 -27.06
N ALA A 229 26.53 -0.15 -28.12
CA ALA A 229 27.28 0.45 -29.24
C ALA A 229 26.51 1.57 -29.92
N GLU A 230 25.23 1.37 -30.24
CA GLU A 230 24.38 2.40 -30.84
C GLU A 230 24.20 3.62 -29.92
N ALA A 231 24.05 3.39 -28.61
CA ALA A 231 23.91 4.47 -27.64
C ALA A 231 25.22 5.28 -27.52
N VAL A 232 26.37 4.61 -27.46
CA VAL A 232 27.69 5.27 -27.42
C VAL A 232 27.96 6.04 -28.71
N ASP A 233 27.67 5.46 -29.87
CA ASP A 233 27.82 6.11 -31.19
C ASP A 233 26.95 7.37 -31.30
N ALA A 234 25.70 7.32 -30.84
CA ALA A 234 24.83 8.50 -30.79
C ALA A 234 25.41 9.63 -29.92
N ILE A 235 26.02 9.31 -28.77
CA ILE A 235 26.66 10.28 -27.88
C ILE A 235 27.93 10.85 -28.53
N ALA A 236 28.78 9.98 -29.08
CA ALA A 236 30.05 10.34 -29.71
C ALA A 236 29.88 11.32 -30.87
N ARG A 237 28.91 11.05 -31.76
CA ARG A 237 28.57 11.96 -32.87
C ARG A 237 28.19 13.36 -32.42
N GLY A 238 27.49 13.48 -31.29
CA GLY A 238 27.12 14.77 -30.70
C GLY A 238 28.32 15.59 -30.23
N MET A 239 29.44 14.92 -29.93
CA MET A 239 30.66 15.52 -29.41
C MET A 239 31.78 15.69 -30.46
N GLY A 240 31.57 15.18 -31.69
CA GLY A 240 32.60 15.18 -32.73
C GLY A 240 33.65 14.08 -32.59
N ASP A 241 33.36 13.06 -31.77
CA ASP A 241 34.19 11.88 -31.58
C ASP A 241 33.77 10.76 -32.55
N ASP A 242 34.67 9.83 -32.85
CA ASP A 242 34.39 8.68 -33.71
C ASP A 242 34.25 7.39 -32.88
N ALA A 243 33.14 6.68 -33.02
CA ALA A 243 32.84 5.47 -32.25
C ALA A 243 32.71 4.25 -33.16
N GLU A 244 33.46 3.20 -32.86
CA GLU A 244 33.49 1.96 -33.63
C GLU A 244 33.09 0.76 -32.75
N ALA A 245 32.11 -0.02 -33.21
CA ALA A 245 31.76 -1.30 -32.62
C ALA A 245 32.77 -2.37 -33.07
N VAL A 246 33.64 -2.78 -32.15
CA VAL A 246 34.82 -3.58 -32.45
C VAL A 246 34.84 -4.96 -31.78
N GLY A 247 33.77 -5.34 -31.08
CA GLY A 247 33.63 -6.61 -30.35
C GLY A 247 33.76 -7.85 -31.25
N ASP A 248 33.36 -7.75 -32.52
CA ASP A 248 33.46 -8.85 -33.50
C ASP A 248 34.87 -9.03 -34.07
N PHE A 249 35.75 -8.02 -33.93
CA PHE A 249 37.10 -8.02 -34.50
C PHE A 249 38.14 -8.37 -33.44
N GLY A 250 39.10 -9.24 -33.80
CA GLY A 250 40.25 -9.53 -32.96
C GLY A 250 41.21 -8.34 -32.90
N GLY A 251 41.46 -7.83 -31.69
CA GLY A 251 42.52 -6.87 -31.40
C GLY A 251 43.87 -7.53 -31.13
N ALA A 252 44.85 -6.74 -30.69
CA ALA A 252 46.18 -7.22 -30.32
C ALA A 252 46.14 -8.03 -29.01
N GLY A 253 45.75 -9.31 -29.09
CA GLY A 253 45.74 -10.25 -27.96
C GLY A 253 44.36 -10.80 -27.54
N GLY A 254 43.28 -10.45 -28.24
CA GLY A 254 41.94 -10.96 -27.89
C GLY A 254 40.79 -10.23 -28.59
N ARG A 255 39.56 -10.43 -28.09
CA ARG A 255 38.32 -9.77 -28.55
C ARG A 255 37.68 -8.94 -27.43
N LYS A 256 38.50 -8.37 -26.53
CA LYS A 256 38.01 -7.56 -25.41
C LYS A 256 37.86 -6.10 -25.81
N GLY A 257 36.88 -5.42 -25.24
CA GLY A 257 36.39 -4.10 -25.65
C GLY A 257 35.38 -4.24 -26.77
N ASP A 258 34.14 -3.86 -26.52
CA ASP A 258 33.04 -3.98 -27.49
C ASP A 258 32.92 -2.73 -28.35
N VAL A 259 33.18 -1.56 -27.76
CA VAL A 259 33.14 -0.27 -28.47
C VAL A 259 34.41 0.50 -28.15
N VAL A 260 35.02 1.10 -29.16
CA VAL A 260 36.14 2.01 -29.03
C VAL A 260 35.74 3.38 -29.53
N VAL A 261 36.10 4.40 -28.78
CA VAL A 261 35.82 5.79 -29.11
C VAL A 261 37.14 6.54 -29.24
N ASP A 262 37.37 7.11 -30.41
CA ASP A 262 38.48 8.00 -30.72
C ASP A 262 38.02 9.45 -30.56
N ILE A 263 38.54 10.12 -29.53
CA ILE A 263 38.17 11.50 -29.18
C ILE A 263 38.68 12.44 -30.27
N ASP A 264 37.79 13.34 -30.73
CA ASP A 264 37.99 14.24 -31.88
C ASP A 264 38.29 13.51 -33.22
N GLY A 265 38.06 12.19 -33.28
CA GLY A 265 38.41 11.33 -34.42
C GLY A 265 37.75 11.70 -35.74
N CYS A 266 36.61 12.40 -35.71
CA CYS A 266 35.97 12.93 -36.92
C CYS A 266 36.73 14.09 -37.56
N THR A 267 37.61 14.77 -36.82
CA THR A 267 38.28 16.01 -37.25
C THR A 267 39.78 15.88 -37.50
N GLY A 268 40.38 14.75 -37.12
CA GLY A 268 41.82 14.53 -37.27
C GLY A 268 42.33 13.31 -36.52
N ALA A 269 43.60 13.35 -36.09
CA ALA A 269 44.18 12.32 -35.25
C ALA A 269 43.51 12.32 -33.87
N ALA A 270 43.20 11.13 -33.35
CA ALA A 270 42.52 10.99 -32.08
C ALA A 270 43.32 11.63 -30.93
N SER A 271 42.68 12.52 -30.18
CA SER A 271 43.26 13.17 -28.99
C SER A 271 43.40 12.21 -27.81
N GLY A 272 42.71 11.07 -27.87
CA GLY A 272 42.80 9.96 -26.92
C GLY A 272 41.68 8.95 -27.17
N ARG A 273 41.71 7.83 -26.46
CA ARG A 273 40.82 6.70 -26.73
C ARG A 273 40.10 6.18 -25.50
N ILE A 274 38.82 5.87 -25.63
CA ILE A 274 37.98 5.26 -24.58
C ILE A 274 37.50 3.90 -25.07
N VAL A 275 37.50 2.89 -24.21
CA VAL A 275 36.91 1.58 -24.48
C VAL A 275 35.69 1.33 -23.60
N PHE A 276 34.62 0.80 -24.19
CA PHE A 276 33.45 0.33 -23.47
C PHE A 276 33.38 -1.19 -23.57
N GLU A 277 33.23 -1.86 -22.42
CA GLU A 277 32.96 -3.29 -22.31
C GLU A 277 31.55 -3.46 -21.74
N ALA A 278 30.66 -4.07 -22.51
CA ALA A 278 29.28 -4.33 -22.17
C ALA A 278 29.13 -5.74 -21.58
N LYS A 279 28.51 -5.85 -20.40
CA LYS A 279 28.24 -7.14 -19.77
C LYS A 279 26.80 -7.29 -19.37
N HIS A 280 26.17 -8.33 -19.91
CA HIS A 280 24.83 -8.73 -19.50
C HIS A 280 24.82 -9.64 -18.25
N SER A 281 25.97 -10.03 -17.71
CA SER A 281 26.07 -10.88 -16.51
C SER A 281 26.90 -10.24 -15.41
N ARG A 282 26.60 -10.61 -14.16
CA ARG A 282 27.34 -10.14 -12.99
C ARG A 282 28.73 -10.77 -12.95
N LYS A 283 29.75 -9.95 -12.66
CA LYS A 283 31.14 -10.37 -12.46
C LYS A 283 31.67 -9.91 -11.11
N SER A 284 32.68 -10.59 -10.58
CA SER A 284 33.39 -10.07 -9.41
C SER A 284 34.15 -8.80 -9.78
N ARG A 285 34.45 -7.96 -8.77
CA ARG A 285 35.17 -6.71 -9.00
C ARG A 285 36.56 -6.94 -9.60
N LYS A 286 37.23 -8.00 -9.17
CA LYS A 286 38.56 -8.38 -9.68
C LYS A 286 38.50 -8.78 -11.14
N GLU A 287 37.51 -9.59 -11.53
CA GLU A 287 37.32 -10.01 -12.92
C GLU A 287 36.95 -8.82 -13.82
N ALA A 288 36.00 -7.98 -13.40
CA ALA A 288 35.58 -6.82 -14.19
C ALA A 288 36.74 -5.84 -14.44
N LEU A 289 37.57 -5.58 -13.41
CA LEU A 289 38.75 -4.73 -13.56
C LEU A 289 39.81 -5.38 -14.46
N SER A 290 40.05 -6.68 -14.32
CA SER A 290 40.99 -7.41 -15.19
C SER A 290 40.54 -7.42 -16.65
N GLU A 291 39.25 -7.67 -16.92
CA GLU A 291 38.70 -7.64 -18.28
C GLU A 291 38.78 -6.21 -18.88
N LEU A 292 38.55 -5.16 -18.08
CA LEU A 292 38.77 -3.78 -18.52
C LEU A 292 40.24 -3.48 -18.82
N GLU A 293 41.19 -3.93 -17.99
CA GLU A 293 42.62 -3.74 -18.23
C GLU A 293 43.07 -4.43 -19.53
N ASP A 294 42.57 -5.65 -19.75
CA ASP A 294 42.81 -6.40 -21.00
C ASP A 294 42.23 -5.66 -22.20
N ALA A 295 40.99 -5.15 -22.09
CA ALA A 295 40.34 -4.35 -23.14
C ALA A 295 41.13 -3.07 -23.44
N MET A 296 41.52 -2.32 -22.41
CA MET A 296 42.30 -1.10 -22.56
C MET A 296 43.65 -1.38 -23.23
N THR A 297 44.33 -2.45 -22.85
CA THR A 297 45.60 -2.87 -23.47
C THR A 297 45.41 -3.26 -24.93
N GLN A 298 44.42 -4.12 -25.23
CA GLN A 298 44.16 -4.63 -26.59
C GLN A 298 43.72 -3.53 -27.56
N ARG A 299 43.02 -2.50 -27.05
CA ARG A 299 42.51 -1.37 -27.84
C ARG A 299 43.40 -0.14 -27.79
N SER A 300 44.47 -0.14 -26.99
CA SER A 300 45.29 1.04 -26.69
C SER A 300 44.44 2.22 -26.17
N ALA A 301 43.48 1.91 -25.29
CA ALA A 301 42.58 2.91 -24.71
C ALA A 301 43.20 3.55 -23.47
N ASP A 302 42.95 4.84 -23.29
CA ASP A 302 43.38 5.63 -22.14
C ASP A 302 42.38 5.55 -20.98
N PHE A 303 41.12 5.14 -21.26
CA PHE A 303 40.08 5.00 -20.24
C PHE A 303 39.15 3.83 -20.56
N GLY A 304 38.70 3.10 -19.53
CA GLY A 304 37.80 1.95 -19.64
C GLY A 304 36.46 2.15 -18.95
N VAL A 305 35.36 1.89 -19.64
CA VAL A 305 34.00 1.99 -19.10
C VAL A 305 33.33 0.63 -19.15
N TRP A 306 32.88 0.13 -18.00
CA TRP A 306 32.19 -1.15 -17.89
C TRP A 306 30.69 -0.92 -17.71
N VAL A 307 29.91 -1.45 -18.64
CA VAL A 307 28.48 -1.15 -18.81
C VAL A 307 27.66 -2.39 -18.48
N VAL A 308 26.73 -2.30 -17.53
CA VAL A 308 25.79 -3.39 -17.17
C VAL A 308 24.35 -2.89 -17.22
N PRO A 309 23.35 -3.76 -17.45
CA PRO A 309 21.97 -3.29 -17.63
C PRO A 309 21.27 -2.89 -16.32
N SER A 310 21.79 -3.30 -15.16
CA SER A 310 21.14 -3.04 -13.89
C SER A 310 22.12 -3.00 -12.71
N GLU A 311 21.73 -2.37 -11.60
CA GLU A 311 22.59 -2.21 -10.43
C GLU A 311 22.97 -3.55 -9.76
N ASP A 312 22.08 -4.54 -9.78
CA ASP A 312 22.34 -5.88 -9.23
C ASP A 312 23.41 -6.66 -10.02
N ARG A 313 23.67 -6.25 -11.27
CA ARG A 313 24.71 -6.82 -12.12
C ARG A 313 26.06 -6.11 -12.00
N LEU A 314 26.12 -4.99 -11.27
CA LEU A 314 27.40 -4.39 -10.90
C LEU A 314 28.22 -5.36 -10.04
N PRO A 315 29.56 -5.25 -10.10
CA PRO A 315 30.41 -5.94 -9.16
C PRO A 315 30.02 -5.63 -7.71
N ALA A 316 30.15 -6.61 -6.81
CA ALA A 316 29.76 -6.43 -5.42
C ALA A 316 30.47 -5.21 -4.79
N ARG A 317 29.70 -4.35 -4.12
CA ARG A 317 30.13 -3.08 -3.51
C ARG A 317 30.65 -2.02 -4.51
N ALA A 318 30.50 -2.25 -5.82
CA ALA A 318 30.67 -1.20 -6.80
C ALA A 318 29.42 -0.31 -6.83
N THR A 319 29.64 0.97 -7.08
CA THR A 319 28.58 1.97 -7.25
C THR A 319 28.68 2.46 -8.68
N ALA A 320 27.55 2.59 -9.38
CA ALA A 320 27.55 3.20 -10.70
C ALA A 320 28.09 4.63 -10.63
N LEU A 321 28.78 5.05 -11.69
CA LEU A 321 29.46 6.35 -11.82
C LEU A 321 30.58 6.59 -10.80
N ARG A 322 31.13 5.53 -10.20
CA ARG A 322 32.31 5.61 -9.34
C ARG A 322 33.57 5.24 -10.09
N GLU A 323 34.50 6.19 -10.16
CA GLU A 323 35.81 6.01 -10.77
C GLU A 323 36.68 5.05 -9.94
N VAL A 324 37.46 4.21 -10.64
CA VAL A 324 38.38 3.25 -10.07
C VAL A 324 39.74 3.42 -10.74
N GLY A 325 40.81 3.59 -9.95
CA GLY A 325 42.16 3.64 -10.49
C GLY A 325 42.53 4.91 -11.27
N GLY A 326 41.59 5.85 -11.47
CA GLY A 326 41.82 7.08 -12.23
C GLY A 326 41.53 6.97 -13.73
N ASP A 327 41.26 5.75 -14.21
CA ASP A 327 41.19 5.41 -15.63
C ASP A 327 40.06 4.41 -15.96
N LYS A 328 39.25 4.04 -14.96
CA LYS A 328 38.14 3.08 -15.13
C LYS A 328 36.86 3.56 -14.46
N LEU A 329 35.71 3.19 -15.02
CA LEU A 329 34.39 3.55 -14.51
C LEU A 329 33.39 2.41 -14.68
N PHE A 330 32.50 2.23 -13.70
CA PHE A 330 31.33 1.37 -13.84
C PHE A 330 30.09 2.20 -14.11
N VAL A 331 29.24 1.78 -15.05
CA VAL A 331 27.98 2.45 -15.38
C VAL A 331 26.85 1.44 -15.56
N VAL A 332 25.64 1.87 -15.22
CA VAL A 332 24.41 1.12 -15.46
C VAL A 332 23.68 1.78 -16.62
N TYR A 333 23.31 0.99 -17.62
CA TYR A 333 22.52 1.45 -18.76
C TYR A 333 21.55 0.37 -19.20
N ASP A 334 20.26 0.63 -18.99
CA ASP A 334 19.19 -0.21 -19.49
C ASP A 334 18.62 0.42 -20.77
N PRO A 335 18.77 -0.22 -21.95
CA PRO A 335 18.19 0.25 -23.20
C PRO A 335 16.66 0.39 -23.15
N GLU A 336 15.99 -0.41 -22.31
CA GLU A 336 14.53 -0.46 -22.21
C GLU A 336 13.96 0.67 -21.32
N ASP A 337 14.76 1.23 -20.40
CA ASP A 337 14.35 2.36 -19.54
C ASP A 337 14.25 3.68 -20.33
N GLY A 338 14.73 3.71 -21.58
CA GLY A 338 14.69 4.86 -22.48
C GLY A 338 15.58 6.04 -22.08
N SER A 339 16.21 6.00 -20.90
CA SER A 339 17.12 7.03 -20.41
C SER A 339 18.58 6.68 -20.68
N ARG A 340 19.28 7.55 -21.41
CA ARG A 340 20.72 7.44 -21.70
C ARG A 340 21.59 8.24 -20.73
N LEU A 341 20.98 8.94 -19.78
CA LEU A 341 21.64 9.96 -18.97
C LEU A 341 22.86 9.41 -18.21
N ALA A 342 22.77 8.22 -17.62
CA ALA A 342 23.89 7.61 -16.92
C ALA A 342 25.08 7.32 -17.85
N LEU A 343 24.80 6.88 -19.09
CA LEU A 343 25.82 6.62 -20.09
C LEU A 343 26.43 7.92 -20.63
N GLU A 344 25.63 8.97 -20.83
CA GLU A 344 26.08 10.31 -21.22
C GLU A 344 27.03 10.91 -20.18
N VAL A 345 26.68 10.80 -18.90
CA VAL A 345 27.53 11.28 -17.79
C VAL A 345 28.82 10.47 -17.73
N ALA A 346 28.75 9.14 -17.85
CA ALA A 346 29.93 8.29 -17.88
C ALA A 346 30.86 8.62 -19.05
N TYR A 347 30.30 8.81 -20.25
CA TYR A 347 31.01 9.21 -21.45
C TYR A 347 31.71 10.56 -21.26
N SER A 348 30.97 11.58 -20.80
CA SER A 348 31.49 12.93 -20.59
C SER A 348 32.63 12.94 -19.57
N LEU A 349 32.50 12.16 -18.49
CA LEU A 349 33.54 12.00 -17.48
C LEU A 349 34.78 11.31 -18.05
N ALA A 350 34.62 10.20 -18.78
CA ALA A 350 35.72 9.50 -19.41
C ALA A 350 36.46 10.39 -20.41
N ARG A 351 35.73 11.12 -21.28
CA ARG A 351 36.31 12.08 -22.24
C ARG A 351 37.09 13.19 -21.54
N ALA A 352 36.51 13.78 -20.51
CA ALA A 352 37.18 14.79 -19.69
C ALA A 352 38.50 14.26 -19.08
N ARG A 353 38.49 13.04 -18.52
CA ARG A 353 39.68 12.42 -17.92
C ARG A 353 40.79 12.19 -18.93
N VAL A 354 40.47 11.66 -20.10
CA VAL A 354 41.45 11.41 -21.17
C VAL A 354 42.07 12.72 -21.65
N LEU A 355 41.25 13.73 -21.95
CA LEU A 355 41.74 15.04 -22.41
C LEU A 355 42.62 15.74 -21.36
N MET A 356 42.26 15.64 -20.09
CA MET A 356 43.07 16.18 -18.98
C MET A 356 44.42 15.45 -18.86
N ALA A 357 44.44 14.12 -19.00
CA ALA A 357 45.67 13.33 -18.91
C ALA A 357 46.64 13.58 -20.09
N LYS A 358 46.11 13.84 -21.28
CA LYS A 358 46.90 14.11 -22.50
C LYS A 358 47.36 15.56 -22.63
N GLY A 359 46.94 16.44 -21.72
CA GLY A 359 47.21 17.87 -21.80
C GLY A 359 46.50 18.55 -22.98
N GLY A 360 45.46 17.92 -23.54
CA GLY A 360 44.80 18.29 -24.79
C GLY A 360 43.93 19.54 -24.71
N VAL A 361 44.07 20.37 -23.69
CA VAL A 361 43.26 21.58 -23.55
C VAL A 361 44.06 22.73 -22.94
N GLU A 362 44.78 23.46 -23.80
CA GLU A 362 45.24 24.81 -23.46
C GLU A 362 44.01 25.68 -23.17
N GLY A 363 43.88 26.17 -21.93
CA GLY A 363 42.77 27.03 -21.50
C GLY A 363 41.62 26.35 -20.75
N LEU A 364 41.70 25.04 -20.45
CA LEU A 364 40.72 24.37 -19.61
C LEU A 364 40.99 24.62 -18.13
N ASP A 365 40.02 25.19 -17.43
CA ASP A 365 40.00 25.28 -15.97
C ASP A 365 39.70 23.89 -15.37
N ALA A 366 40.75 23.10 -15.18
CA ALA A 366 40.68 21.78 -14.58
C ALA A 366 39.99 21.75 -13.18
N PRO A 367 40.19 22.76 -12.30
CA PRO A 367 39.35 22.94 -11.11
C PRO A 367 37.86 23.11 -11.42
N ALA A 368 37.47 24.00 -12.34
CA ALA A 368 36.06 24.23 -12.66
C ALA A 368 35.38 23.01 -13.28
N LEU A 369 36.08 22.29 -14.16
CA LEU A 369 35.58 21.04 -14.76
C LEU A 369 35.38 19.95 -13.70
N ARG A 370 36.33 19.78 -12.78
CA ARG A 370 36.16 18.86 -11.65
C ARG A 370 34.96 19.21 -10.79
N ALA A 371 34.75 20.50 -10.51
CA ALA A 371 33.60 20.95 -9.74
C ALA A 371 32.26 20.69 -10.47
N GLU A 372 32.22 20.84 -11.80
CA GLU A 372 31.03 20.53 -12.59
C GLU A 372 30.75 19.02 -12.64
N VAL A 373 31.79 18.20 -12.78
CA VAL A 373 31.69 16.73 -12.68
C VAL A 373 31.12 16.32 -11.32
N GLU A 374 31.63 16.87 -10.22
CA GLU A 374 31.12 16.57 -8.88
C GLU A 374 29.65 16.98 -8.71
N ARG A 375 29.24 18.13 -9.27
CA ARG A 375 27.83 18.56 -9.30
C ARG A 375 26.95 17.58 -10.09
N ALA A 376 27.39 17.16 -11.27
CA ALA A 376 26.66 16.21 -12.10
C ALA A 376 26.50 14.84 -11.41
N LEU A 377 27.58 14.34 -10.79
CA LEU A 377 27.53 13.10 -10.00
C LEU A 377 26.57 13.21 -8.81
N GLY A 378 26.56 14.36 -8.13
CA GLY A 378 25.60 14.64 -7.05
C GLY A 378 24.14 14.62 -7.54
N ALA A 379 23.85 15.28 -8.66
CA ALA A 379 22.52 15.29 -9.25
C ALA A 379 22.07 13.88 -9.70
N MET A 380 22.99 13.06 -10.22
CA MET A 380 22.71 11.67 -10.57
C MET A 380 22.36 10.79 -9.36
N GLU A 381 22.96 11.06 -8.20
CA GLU A 381 22.60 10.37 -6.96
C GLU A 381 21.16 10.71 -6.53
N ASP A 382 20.73 11.97 -6.70
CA ASP A 382 19.35 12.38 -6.42
C ASP A 382 18.36 11.73 -7.39
N VAL A 383 18.70 11.62 -8.69
CA VAL A 383 17.92 10.86 -9.67
C VAL A 383 17.77 9.39 -9.24
N ARG A 384 18.86 8.75 -8.79
CA ARG A 384 18.82 7.35 -8.29
C ARG A 384 17.89 7.21 -7.09
N LYS A 385 17.99 8.11 -6.10
CA LYS A 385 17.11 8.11 -4.92
C LYS A 385 15.64 8.26 -5.30
N ILE A 386 15.33 9.17 -6.21
CA ILE A 386 13.95 9.37 -6.70
C ILE A 386 13.44 8.10 -7.38
N LYS A 387 14.23 7.47 -8.27
CA LYS A 387 13.85 6.20 -8.90
C LYS A 387 13.56 5.11 -7.87
N LEU A 388 14.41 4.98 -6.84
CA LEU A 388 14.19 4.03 -5.75
C LEU A 388 12.87 4.32 -4.99
N HIS A 389 12.60 5.58 -4.64
CA HIS A 389 11.36 5.97 -3.99
C HIS A 389 10.12 5.67 -4.84
N LEU A 390 10.19 5.92 -6.15
CA LEU A 390 9.10 5.60 -7.08
C LEU A 390 8.86 4.08 -7.17
N THR A 391 9.90 3.27 -7.24
CA THR A 391 9.79 1.80 -7.23
C THR A 391 9.15 1.30 -5.93
N ASN A 392 9.58 1.82 -4.79
CA ASN A 392 9.01 1.46 -3.49
C ASN A 392 7.54 1.88 -3.38
N ALA A 393 7.18 3.07 -3.88
CA ALA A 393 5.81 3.54 -3.91
C ALA A 393 4.92 2.64 -4.79
N ALA A 394 5.41 2.25 -5.97
CA ALA A 394 4.71 1.32 -6.85
C ALA A 394 4.43 -0.03 -6.17
N GLY A 395 5.43 -0.61 -5.49
CA GLY A 395 5.26 -1.84 -4.71
C GLY A 395 4.30 -1.68 -3.53
N GLY A 396 4.34 -0.53 -2.84
CA GLY A 396 3.39 -0.20 -1.77
C GLY A 396 1.94 -0.12 -2.27
N ILE A 397 1.72 0.49 -3.44
CA ILE A 397 0.41 0.55 -4.09
C ILE A 397 -0.09 -0.85 -4.45
N GLU A 398 0.78 -1.71 -4.99
CA GLU A 398 0.42 -3.09 -5.32
C GLU A 398 0.04 -3.89 -4.07
N SER A 399 0.79 -3.74 -2.97
CA SER A 399 0.46 -4.37 -1.70
C SER A 399 -0.90 -3.90 -1.15
N ALA A 400 -1.17 -2.59 -1.20
CA ALA A 400 -2.45 -2.03 -0.77
C ALA A 400 -3.62 -2.58 -1.59
N ARG A 401 -3.45 -2.76 -2.91
CA ARG A 401 -4.44 -3.43 -3.77
C ARG A 401 -4.70 -4.86 -3.32
N GLY A 402 -3.66 -5.63 -3.00
CA GLY A 402 -3.81 -6.99 -2.48
C GLY A 402 -4.55 -7.05 -1.14
N VAL A 403 -4.31 -6.10 -0.23
CA VAL A 403 -5.04 -6.01 1.05
C VAL A 403 -6.52 -5.70 0.81
N LEU A 404 -6.82 -4.76 -0.09
CA LEU A 404 -8.20 -4.41 -0.46
C LEU A 404 -8.93 -5.63 -1.04
N GLU A 405 -8.30 -6.38 -1.95
CA GLU A 405 -8.88 -7.64 -2.47
C GLU A 405 -9.20 -8.63 -1.34
N GLY A 406 -8.27 -8.82 -0.39
CA GLY A 406 -8.50 -9.67 0.76
C GLY A 406 -9.65 -9.19 1.67
N MET A 407 -9.83 -7.88 1.83
CA MET A 407 -10.96 -7.31 2.57
C MET A 407 -12.29 -7.60 1.86
N VAL A 408 -12.34 -7.40 0.54
CA VAL A 408 -13.53 -7.68 -0.28
C VAL A 408 -13.94 -9.14 -0.17
N GLU A 409 -12.99 -10.08 -0.25
CA GLU A 409 -13.27 -11.51 -0.10
C GLU A 409 -13.80 -11.89 1.28
N ARG A 410 -13.26 -11.28 2.36
CA ARG A 410 -13.80 -11.50 3.71
C ARG A 410 -15.22 -10.99 3.87
N VAL A 411 -15.52 -9.79 3.37
CA VAL A 411 -16.88 -9.23 3.40
C VAL A 411 -17.85 -10.13 2.66
N ARG A 412 -17.47 -10.63 1.47
CA ARG A 412 -18.27 -11.61 0.72
C ARG A 412 -18.51 -12.90 1.50
N GLY A 413 -17.47 -13.42 2.17
CA GLY A 413 -17.61 -14.59 3.03
C GLY A 413 -18.59 -14.38 4.18
N HIS A 414 -18.57 -13.20 4.82
CA HIS A 414 -19.54 -12.86 5.87
C HIS A 414 -20.97 -12.74 5.35
N LEU A 415 -21.17 -12.13 4.17
CA LEU A 415 -22.48 -12.04 3.55
C LEU A 415 -23.05 -13.43 3.22
N ALA A 416 -22.23 -14.32 2.64
CA ALA A 416 -22.66 -15.70 2.37
C ALA A 416 -23.04 -16.46 3.66
N ALA A 417 -22.29 -16.29 4.74
CA ALA A 417 -22.61 -16.91 6.03
C ALA A 417 -23.92 -16.37 6.63
N ILE A 418 -24.23 -15.08 6.42
CA ILE A 418 -25.51 -14.49 6.82
C ILE A 418 -26.65 -15.12 6.01
N ASP A 419 -26.49 -15.25 4.70
CA ASP A 419 -27.50 -15.85 3.82
C ASP A 419 -27.78 -17.32 4.22
N ASP A 420 -26.74 -18.09 4.52
CA ASP A 420 -26.86 -19.48 5.01
C ASP A 420 -27.62 -19.56 6.34
N LEU A 421 -27.35 -18.64 7.27
CA LEU A 421 -28.04 -18.59 8.57
C LEU A 421 -29.52 -18.26 8.40
N VAL A 422 -29.85 -17.29 7.53
CA VAL A 422 -31.24 -16.92 7.21
C VAL A 422 -31.96 -18.12 6.57
N ALA A 423 -31.35 -18.78 5.58
CA ALA A 423 -31.94 -19.95 4.93
C ALA A 423 -32.18 -21.12 5.90
N SER A 424 -31.27 -21.32 6.86
CA SER A 424 -31.42 -22.38 7.86
C SER A 424 -32.58 -22.13 8.84
N ALA A 425 -32.84 -20.87 9.19
CA ALA A 425 -33.96 -20.49 10.06
C ALA A 425 -35.32 -20.75 9.38
N ASP A 426 -35.41 -20.54 8.06
CA ASP A 426 -36.63 -20.79 7.27
C ASP A 426 -36.96 -22.29 7.10
N THR A 427 -35.99 -23.19 7.29
CA THR A 427 -36.20 -24.65 7.17
C THR A 427 -36.53 -25.36 8.48
N ALA A 428 -36.45 -24.65 9.61
CA ALA A 428 -36.68 -25.20 10.96
C ALA A 428 -38.12 -25.00 11.49
N GLU A 429 -38.97 -24.28 10.75
CA GLU A 429 -40.43 -24.21 10.93
C GLU A 429 -41.16 -25.18 9.97
#